data_AF-A0A344UHA3-F1
#
_entry.id   AF-A0A344UHA3-F1
#
_cell.length_a   1.000
_cell.length_b   1.000
_cell.length_c   1.000
_cell.angle_alpha   90.00
_cell.angle_beta   90.00
_cell.angle_gamma   90.00
#
_symmetry.space_group_name_H-M   'P 1'
#
loop_
_entity.id
_entity.type
_entity.pdbx_description
1 polymer ?
#
loop_
_entity_poly.entity_id
_entity_poly.type
_entity_poly.pdbx_seq_one_letter_code
_entity_poly.pdbx_strand_id
1 'polypeptide(L)'
;MASQLAQERVVIINKVGRPISLTKQGEAKTEGAAAEEWGMEAYRMVKQAMLKRGWGYQELSAALQPLGIRRSAAVLNRRINRGNFSAGFLLACLYVLQDKGAEENP
;
A
#
# COMPACT_ATOMS: atom_id res chain seq x y z
N MET A 1 35.45 30.34 -48.76
CA MET A 1 35.13 29.73 -47.45
C MET A 1 34.19 30.67 -46.70
N ALA A 2 32.88 30.49 -46.82
CA ALA A 2 31.89 31.20 -46.02
C ALA A 2 31.04 30.11 -45.34
N SER A 3 31.45 29.73 -44.12
CA SER A 3 30.80 28.67 -43.36
C SER A 3 29.45 29.18 -42.86
N GLN A 4 28.38 28.59 -43.38
CA GLN A 4 27.11 28.50 -42.69
C GLN A 4 27.36 27.93 -41.29
N LEU A 5 26.90 28.61 -40.25
CA LEU A 5 26.67 28.00 -38.95
C LEU A 5 25.27 28.38 -38.50
N ALA A 6 24.55 27.31 -38.13
CA ALA A 6 23.13 27.24 -37.95
C ALA A 6 22.64 28.09 -36.77
N GLN A 7 21.49 28.73 -36.98
CA GLN A 7 20.70 29.32 -35.91
C GLN A 7 20.05 28.19 -35.12
N GLU A 8 20.60 27.89 -33.95
CA GLU A 8 20.04 26.96 -32.99
C GLU A 8 18.91 27.67 -32.23
N ARG A 9 17.66 27.33 -32.54
CA ARG A 9 16.47 27.87 -31.87
C ARG A 9 16.41 27.33 -30.44
N VAL A 10 16.81 28.14 -29.48
CA VAL A 10 16.53 27.90 -28.05
C VAL A 10 15.02 28.05 -27.84
N VAL A 11 14.32 26.93 -27.67
CA VAL A 11 12.92 26.90 -27.23
C VAL A 11 12.91 27.31 -25.75
N ILE A 12 12.61 28.58 -25.47
CA ILE A 12 12.29 29.07 -24.13
C ILE A 12 10.92 28.47 -23.74
N ILE A 13 10.94 27.35 -23.02
CA ILE A 13 9.72 26.78 -22.42
C ILE A 13 9.36 27.67 -21.22
N ASN A 14 8.42 28.58 -21.42
CA ASN A 14 7.77 29.36 -20.36
C ASN A 14 7.14 28.40 -19.32
N LYS A 15 7.85 28.10 -18.22
CA LYS A 15 7.27 27.45 -17.03
C LYS A 15 6.54 28.50 -16.20
N VAL A 16 5.40 28.95 -16.69
CA VAL A 16 4.54 29.89 -15.95
C VAL A 16 3.92 29.16 -14.76
N GLY A 17 4.22 29.62 -13.55
CA GLY A 17 3.36 29.43 -12.37
C GLY A 17 3.55 28.15 -11.56
N ARG A 18 4.69 27.98 -10.88
CA ARG A 18 4.67 27.26 -9.60
C ARG A 18 4.48 28.30 -8.49
N PRO A 19 3.39 28.25 -7.71
CA PRO A 19 3.18 29.21 -6.63
C PRO A 19 4.37 29.22 -5.65
N ILE A 20 4.90 30.41 -5.37
CA ILE A 20 6.03 30.65 -4.46
C ILE A 20 5.70 30.17 -3.02
N SER A 21 4.41 29.99 -2.70
CA SER A 21 3.88 29.61 -1.40
C SER A 21 4.10 28.14 -1.00
N LEU A 22 4.64 27.28 -1.87
CA LEU A 22 4.96 25.87 -1.53
C LEU A 22 6.36 25.70 -0.90
N THR A 23 7.05 26.79 -0.56
CA THR A 23 8.39 26.78 0.03
C THR A 23 8.41 26.48 1.54
N LYS A 24 7.52 25.61 2.04
CA LYS A 24 7.69 25.07 3.39
C LYS A 24 8.58 23.83 3.32
N GLN A 25 9.85 24.06 3.62
CA GLN A 25 10.94 23.10 3.68
C GLN A 25 10.66 22.00 4.72
N GLY A 26 10.20 20.86 4.22
CA GLY A 26 10.58 19.54 4.68
C GLY A 26 10.80 18.73 3.41
N GLU A 27 11.83 17.89 3.33
CA GLU A 27 12.04 17.01 2.18
C GLU A 27 10.71 16.29 1.89
N ALA A 28 10.09 16.60 0.75
CA ALA A 28 8.79 16.03 0.41
C ALA A 28 8.96 14.51 0.33
N LYS A 29 8.27 13.78 1.22
CA LYS A 29 8.34 12.32 1.26
C LYS A 29 7.99 11.77 -0.13
N THR A 30 8.84 10.91 -0.68
CA THR A 30 8.55 10.26 -1.96
C THR A 30 7.32 9.37 -1.82
N GLU A 31 6.58 9.17 -2.91
CA GLU A 31 5.43 8.26 -2.92
C GLU A 31 5.82 6.85 -2.46
N GLY A 32 7.01 6.36 -2.86
CA GLY A 32 7.53 5.07 -2.43
C GLY A 32 7.73 4.99 -0.92
N ALA A 33 8.32 6.02 -0.31
CA ALA A 33 8.51 6.05 1.14
C ALA A 33 7.17 6.17 1.89
N ALA A 34 6.19 6.90 1.34
CA ALA A 34 4.83 6.93 1.89
C ALA A 34 4.15 5.55 1.80
N ALA A 35 4.26 4.88 0.65
CA ALA A 35 3.69 3.54 0.43
C ALA A 35 4.30 2.50 1.37
N GLU A 36 5.60 2.56 1.65
CA GLU A 36 6.26 1.67 2.61
C GLU A 36 5.73 1.89 4.04
N GLU A 37 5.62 3.14 4.48
CA GLU A 37 5.07 3.46 5.80
C GLU A 37 3.63 2.95 5.96
N TRP A 38 2.77 3.24 4.99
CA TRP A 38 1.38 2.79 5.01
C TRP A 38 1.25 1.27 4.86
N GLY A 39 2.16 0.63 4.13
CA GLY A 39 2.25 -0.83 4.06
C GLY A 39 2.61 -1.46 5.42
N MET A 40 3.52 -0.85 6.16
CA MET A 40 3.85 -1.29 7.52
C MET A 40 2.70 -1.05 8.50
N GLU A 41 1.94 0.03 8.31
CA GLU A 41 0.74 0.27 9.10
C GLU A 41 -0.35 -0.78 8.82
N ALA A 42 -0.58 -1.11 7.55
CA ALA A 42 -1.50 -2.20 7.16
C ALA A 42 -1.07 -3.55 7.77
N TYR A 43 0.23 -3.84 7.80
CA TYR A 43 0.78 -5.01 8.52
C TYR A 43 0.39 -4.99 10.00
N ARG A 44 0.62 -3.87 10.70
CA ARG A 44 0.30 -3.74 12.14
C ARG A 44 -1.18 -3.95 12.41
N MET A 45 -2.05 -3.38 11.59
CA MET A 45 -3.50 -3.55 11.73
C MET A 45 -3.91 -5.02 11.67
N VAL A 46 -3.41 -5.78 10.69
CA VAL A 46 -3.70 -7.22 10.57
C VAL A 46 -3.15 -7.98 11.78
N LYS A 47 -1.91 -7.72 12.20
CA LYS A 47 -1.30 -8.41 13.35
C LYS A 47 -2.03 -8.13 14.66
N GLN A 48 -2.44 -6.89 14.90
CA GLN A 48 -3.21 -6.51 16.09
C GLN A 48 -4.58 -7.17 16.08
N ALA A 49 -5.26 -7.22 14.93
CA ALA A 49 -6.55 -7.88 14.82
C ALA A 49 -6.43 -9.41 15.03
N MET A 50 -5.39 -10.04 14.47
CA MET A 50 -5.07 -11.45 14.75
C MET A 50 -4.81 -11.69 16.24
N LEU A 51 -4.00 -10.83 16.88
CA LEU A 51 -3.70 -10.94 18.31
C LEU A 51 -4.95 -10.79 19.17
N LYS A 52 -5.80 -9.80 18.89
CA LYS A 52 -7.07 -9.57 19.61
C LYS A 52 -8.01 -10.78 19.53
N ARG A 53 -7.95 -11.52 18.42
CA ARG A 53 -8.75 -12.72 18.20
C ARG A 53 -8.07 -14.03 18.66
N GLY A 54 -6.79 -13.97 19.03
CA GLY A 54 -6.00 -15.16 19.37
C GLY A 54 -5.67 -16.05 18.16
N TRP A 55 -5.67 -15.49 16.94
CA TRP A 55 -5.46 -16.23 15.70
C TRP A 55 -4.01 -16.22 15.22
N GLY A 56 -3.58 -17.34 14.67
CA GLY A 56 -2.37 -17.47 13.86
C GLY A 56 -2.66 -17.41 12.36
N TYR A 57 -1.63 -17.63 11.55
CA TYR A 57 -1.75 -17.60 10.09
C TYR A 57 -2.52 -18.80 9.51
N GLN A 58 -2.66 -19.89 10.27
CA GLN A 58 -3.45 -21.06 9.85
C GLN A 58 -4.94 -20.74 9.92
N GLU A 59 -5.38 -20.12 11.00
CA GLU A 59 -6.75 -19.68 11.22
C GLU A 59 -7.14 -18.61 10.19
N LEU A 60 -6.27 -17.61 9.99
CA LEU A 60 -6.48 -16.59 8.95
C LEU A 60 -6.56 -17.20 7.55
N SER A 61 -5.69 -18.17 7.24
CA SER A 61 -5.70 -18.90 5.96
C SER A 61 -7.04 -19.62 5.75
N ALA A 62 -7.53 -20.33 6.76
CA ALA A 62 -8.80 -21.04 6.68
C ALA A 62 -9.98 -20.06 6.52
N ALA A 63 -10.02 -19.00 7.31
CA ALA A 63 -11.11 -18.01 7.30
C ALA A 63 -11.20 -17.21 5.98
N LEU A 64 -10.08 -17.08 5.25
CA LEU A 64 -10.03 -16.41 3.94
C LEU A 64 -10.49 -17.31 2.78
N GLN A 65 -10.56 -18.63 2.95
CA GLN A 65 -10.96 -19.55 1.87
C GLN A 65 -12.40 -19.34 1.39
N PRO A 66 -13.41 -19.15 2.25
CA PRO A 66 -14.79 -18.85 1.83
C PRO A 66 -14.91 -17.56 1.00
N LEU A 67 -14.02 -16.59 1.21
CA LEU A 67 -13.94 -15.36 0.41
C LEU A 67 -13.19 -15.55 -0.93
N GLY A 68 -12.85 -16.79 -1.30
CA GLY A 68 -12.09 -17.11 -2.51
C GLY A 68 -10.58 -16.92 -2.41
N ILE A 69 -10.06 -16.49 -1.25
CA ILE A 69 -8.63 -16.24 -1.05
C ILE A 69 -7.97 -17.52 -0.52
N ARG A 70 -7.63 -18.43 -1.44
CA ARG A 70 -7.00 -19.73 -1.14
C ARG A 70 -5.47 -19.61 -1.14
N ARG A 71 -4.88 -19.20 -0.01
CA ARG A 71 -3.43 -19.06 0.17
C ARG A 71 -3.00 -19.75 1.46
N SER A 72 -1.86 -20.44 1.45
CA SER A 72 -1.35 -21.09 2.66
C SER A 72 -0.88 -20.07 3.70
N ALA A 73 -0.87 -20.48 4.97
CA ALA A 73 -0.35 -19.69 6.09
C ALA A 73 1.05 -19.11 5.83
N ALA A 74 1.95 -19.89 5.23
CA ALA A 74 3.30 -19.43 4.89
C ALA A 74 3.31 -18.32 3.81
N VAL A 75 2.42 -18.41 2.82
CA VAL A 75 2.26 -17.38 1.78
C VAL A 75 1.66 -16.11 2.38
N LEU A 76 0.64 -16.25 3.24
CA LEU A 76 0.05 -15.12 3.95
C LEU A 76 1.05 -14.42 4.86
N ASN A 77 1.82 -15.18 5.64
CA ASN A 77 2.89 -14.64 6.50
C ASN A 77 3.88 -13.78 5.70
N ARG A 78 4.42 -14.31 4.60
CA ARG A 78 5.34 -13.56 3.72
C ARG A 78 4.69 -12.35 3.05
N ARG A 79 3.40 -12.41 2.71
CA ARG A 79 2.69 -11.31 2.07
C ARG A 79 2.41 -10.19 3.07
N ILE A 80 1.90 -10.54 4.25
CA ILE A 80 1.54 -9.62 5.32
C ILE A 80 2.80 -8.93 5.87
N ASN A 81 3.87 -9.68 6.17
CA ASN A 81 5.11 -9.10 6.70
C ASN A 81 5.81 -8.14 5.73
N ARG A 82 5.51 -8.21 4.43
CA ARG A 82 6.05 -7.27 3.44
C ARG A 82 5.29 -5.95 3.37
N GLY A 83 4.08 -5.86 3.93
CA GLY A 83 3.26 -4.65 3.91
C GLY A 83 2.73 -4.23 2.53
N ASN A 84 3.28 -4.75 1.43
CA ASN A 84 2.86 -4.44 0.08
C ASN A 84 1.77 -5.41 -0.42
N PHE A 85 0.54 -5.17 0.02
CA PHE A 85 -0.65 -5.86 -0.47
C PHE A 85 -1.75 -4.86 -0.79
N SER A 86 -2.69 -5.25 -1.65
CA SER A 86 -3.77 -4.36 -2.06
C SER A 86 -4.71 -4.04 -0.89
N ALA A 87 -5.35 -2.87 -0.95
CA ALA A 87 -6.39 -2.47 0.01
C ALA A 87 -7.52 -3.51 0.09
N GLY A 88 -7.93 -4.11 -1.03
CA GLY A 88 -8.94 -5.18 -1.03
C GLY A 88 -8.53 -6.41 -0.20
N PHE A 89 -7.24 -6.78 -0.22
CA PHE A 89 -6.74 -7.86 0.63
C PHE A 89 -6.68 -7.46 2.11
N LEU A 90 -6.34 -6.21 2.43
CA LEU A 90 -6.43 -5.68 3.79
C LEU A 90 -7.86 -5.80 4.32
N LEU A 91 -8.83 -5.32 3.54
CA LEU A 91 -10.25 -5.35 3.91
C LEU A 91 -10.74 -6.78 4.12
N ALA A 92 -10.38 -7.72 3.25
CA ALA A 92 -10.72 -9.13 3.44
C ALA A 92 -10.12 -9.71 4.75
N CYS A 93 -8.87 -9.38 5.08
CA CYS A 93 -8.26 -9.79 6.35
C CYS A 93 -9.01 -9.20 7.54
N LEU A 94 -9.32 -7.90 7.51
CA LEU A 94 -10.01 -7.23 8.61
C LEU A 94 -11.44 -7.74 8.77
N TYR A 95 -12.15 -7.99 7.66
CA TYR A 95 -13.49 -8.56 7.67
C TYR A 95 -13.52 -9.89 8.47
N VAL A 96 -12.68 -10.87 8.09
CA VAL A 96 -12.67 -12.18 8.77
C VAL A 96 -12.14 -12.13 10.21
N LEU A 97 -11.36 -11.11 10.56
CA LEU A 97 -10.84 -10.91 11.91
C LEU A 97 -11.83 -10.16 12.81
N GLN A 98 -12.67 -9.30 12.24
CA GLN A 98 -13.70 -8.55 12.97
C GLN A 98 -15.00 -9.31 13.12
N ASP A 99 -15.27 -10.28 12.24
CA ASP A 99 -16.49 -11.09 12.24
C ASP A 99 -16.58 -11.89 13.55
N LYS A 100 -17.14 -11.30 14.60
CA LYS A 100 -17.42 -11.98 15.87
C LYS A 100 -18.29 -13.18 15.51
N GLY A 101 -17.90 -14.36 15.99
CA GLY A 101 -18.33 -15.65 15.47
C GLY A 101 -19.78 -15.69 14.99
N ALA A 102 -19.98 -16.42 13.89
CA ALA A 102 -21.24 -16.94 13.41
C ALA A 102 -22.05 -17.67 14.52
N GLU A 103 -22.56 -16.94 15.49
CA GLU A 103 -23.90 -17.13 16.03
C GLU A 103 -24.83 -16.32 15.14
N GLU A 104 -25.29 -16.97 14.07
CA GLU A 104 -26.64 -16.87 13.51
C GLU A 104 -26.62 -17.70 12.22
N ASN A 105 -26.84 -19.00 12.42
CA ASN A 105 -27.39 -19.86 11.39
C ASN A 105 -28.88 -20.00 11.74
N PRO A 106 -29.83 -19.47 10.94
CA PRO A 106 -31.26 -19.71 11.17
C PRO A 106 -31.63 -21.18 10.95
#